data_AF-A0A701CX97-F1
#
_entry.id   AF-A0A701CX97-F1
#
_cell.length_a   1.000
_cell.length_b   1.000
_cell.length_c   1.000
_cell.angle_alpha   90.00
_cell.angle_beta   90.00
_cell.angle_gamma   90.00
#
_symmetry.space_group_name_H-M   'P 1'
#
loop_
_entity.id
_entity.type
_entity.pdbx_description
1 polymer ?
#
loop_
_entity_poly.entity_id
_entity_poly.type
_entity_poly.pdbx_seq_one_letter_code
_entity_poly.pdbx_strand_id
1 'polypeptide(L)'
;RVSTEVDARLSFDKEKSIEKARHLVDLYQQQGVDKSRILIKLAATWEGIRAAGQLEKEGINCNLTLLFSFAQARACAEAGVYLISPFVGRIYDWYQARSPLEPYVVEEDPGVKSVRNIYDYFKQHRYETIVMGASFRRTEQILALTGCDRLTISPNLLKELKEKEEPVIRKLVPSSQMFHRPTPMTEAEFRWEHNQDAMAVEKLSEGIRLFAVDQRKLEDLLAAKL
;
A
#
# COMPACT_ATOMS: atom_id res chain seq x y z
N ARG A 1 4.06 9.95 11.58
CA ARG A 1 2.94 10.46 10.75
C ARG A 1 1.73 9.57 10.97
N VAL A 2 0.51 10.06 10.75
CA VAL A 2 -0.73 9.27 10.72
C VAL A 2 -1.21 9.14 9.27
N SER A 3 -1.70 7.96 8.86
CA SER A 3 -2.34 7.79 7.55
C SER A 3 -3.85 7.79 7.71
N THR A 4 -4.54 8.68 7.01
CA THR A 4 -6.01 8.80 7.05
C THR A 4 -6.54 8.58 5.65
N GLU A 5 -7.43 7.60 5.52
CA GLU A 5 -7.91 7.12 4.22
C GLU A 5 -9.11 7.91 3.74
N VAL A 6 -9.13 8.26 2.46
CA VAL A 6 -10.32 8.84 1.82
C VAL A 6 -11.42 7.79 1.76
N ASP A 7 -12.66 8.24 1.59
CA ASP A 7 -13.79 7.34 1.37
C ASP A 7 -13.54 6.44 0.14
N ALA A 8 -13.50 5.12 0.36
CA ALA A 8 -13.20 4.14 -0.67
C ALA A 8 -14.20 4.14 -1.84
N ARG A 9 -15.42 4.68 -1.66
CA ARG A 9 -16.38 4.87 -2.76
C ARG A 9 -15.87 5.80 -3.85
N LEU A 10 -14.87 6.64 -3.54
CA LEU A 10 -14.25 7.59 -4.47
C LEU A 10 -13.07 6.99 -5.25
N SER A 11 -12.73 5.71 -5.04
CA SER A 11 -11.50 5.10 -5.57
C SER A 11 -11.36 5.15 -7.10
N PHE A 12 -12.45 5.36 -7.85
CA PHE A 12 -12.44 5.46 -9.32
C PHE A 12 -12.82 6.87 -9.81
N ASP A 13 -12.83 7.86 -8.91
CA ASP A 13 -13.10 9.27 -9.22
C ASP A 13 -11.90 10.11 -8.76
N LYS A 14 -11.06 10.49 -9.72
CA LYS A 14 -9.84 11.27 -9.46
C LYS A 14 -10.16 12.60 -8.79
N GLU A 15 -11.13 13.35 -9.30
CA GLU A 15 -11.39 14.72 -8.82
C GLU A 15 -12.03 14.69 -7.43
N LYS A 16 -12.99 13.78 -7.18
CA LYS A 16 -13.55 13.63 -5.83
C LYS A 16 -12.56 13.09 -4.82
N SER A 17 -11.62 12.24 -5.25
CA SER A 17 -10.52 11.79 -4.39
C SER A 17 -9.63 12.97 -3.96
N ILE A 18 -9.29 13.87 -4.88
CA ILE A 18 -8.52 15.09 -4.59
C ILE A 18 -9.30 16.02 -3.66
N GLU A 19 -10.58 16.28 -3.94
CA GLU A 19 -11.43 17.12 -3.11
C GLU A 19 -11.52 16.58 -1.68
N LYS A 20 -11.80 15.29 -1.52
CA LYS A 20 -11.88 14.64 -0.21
C LYS A 20 -10.53 14.70 0.52
N ALA A 21 -9.42 14.48 -0.19
CA ALA A 21 -8.09 14.58 0.38
C ALA A 21 -7.82 15.98 0.94
N ARG A 22 -8.06 17.04 0.16
CA ARG A 22 -7.90 18.44 0.60
C ARG A 22 -8.78 18.74 1.81
N HIS A 23 -10.04 18.32 1.76
CA HIS A 23 -10.95 18.50 2.88
C HIS A 23 -10.44 17.85 4.18
N LEU A 24 -9.89 16.63 4.11
CA LEU A 24 -9.29 15.97 5.29
C LEU A 24 -8.07 16.75 5.82
N VAL A 25 -7.23 17.29 4.93
CA VAL A 25 -6.09 18.14 5.33
C VAL A 25 -6.60 19.41 6.04
N ASP A 26 -7.64 20.05 5.50
CA ASP A 26 -8.24 21.25 6.10
C ASP A 26 -8.78 20.96 7.51
N LEU A 27 -9.45 19.81 7.70
CA LEU A 27 -9.91 19.36 9.02
C LEU A 27 -8.75 19.17 10.01
N TYR A 28 -7.62 18.62 9.58
CA TYR A 28 -6.42 18.54 10.41
C TYR A 28 -5.87 19.92 10.76
N GLN A 29 -5.81 20.83 9.79
CA GLN A 29 -5.30 22.18 9.99
C GLN A 29 -6.17 22.98 10.98
N GLN A 30 -7.49 22.83 10.93
CA GLN A 30 -8.41 23.44 11.89
C GLN A 30 -8.15 22.97 13.34
N GLN A 31 -7.58 21.79 13.51
CA GLN A 31 -7.15 21.26 14.81
C GLN A 31 -5.68 21.58 15.15
N GLY A 32 -5.02 22.46 14.39
CA GLY A 32 -3.62 22.83 14.59
C GLY A 32 -2.61 21.75 14.20
N VAL A 33 -3.03 20.74 13.43
CA VAL A 33 -2.15 19.66 12.97
C VAL A 33 -1.57 20.01 11.60
N ASP A 34 -0.25 20.18 11.55
CA ASP A 34 0.46 20.45 10.30
C ASP A 34 0.43 19.26 9.32
N LYS A 35 0.30 19.57 8.02
CA LYS A 35 0.17 18.56 6.96
C LYS A 35 1.42 17.66 6.80
N SER A 36 2.58 18.05 7.31
CA SER A 36 3.77 17.18 7.35
C SER A 36 3.63 16.00 8.33
N ARG A 37 2.64 16.02 9.24
CA ARG A 37 2.38 14.94 10.19
C ARG A 37 1.37 13.91 9.67
N ILE A 38 0.73 14.16 8.54
CA ILE A 38 -0.31 13.31 7.95
C ILE A 38 0.16 12.71 6.62
N LEU A 39 -0.49 11.60 6.25
CA LEU A 39 -0.46 11.01 4.92
C LEU A 39 -1.91 10.79 4.50
N ILE A 40 -2.32 11.30 3.34
CA ILE A 40 -3.64 10.95 2.80
C ILE A 40 -3.54 9.62 2.10
N LYS A 41 -4.37 8.67 2.52
CA LYS A 41 -4.33 7.30 2.03
C LYS A 41 -5.40 7.09 0.96
N LEU A 42 -5.01 6.53 -0.19
CA LEU A 42 -5.89 6.26 -1.32
C LEU A 42 -5.62 4.84 -1.86
N ALA A 43 -6.67 4.17 -2.36
CA ALA A 43 -6.50 2.93 -3.08
C ALA A 43 -5.67 3.15 -4.36
N ALA A 44 -4.74 2.24 -4.65
CA ALA A 44 -3.84 2.30 -5.80
C ALA A 44 -4.53 1.86 -7.11
N THR A 45 -5.70 2.41 -7.40
CA THR A 45 -6.30 2.40 -8.73
C THR A 45 -5.56 3.39 -9.64
N TRP A 46 -5.81 3.36 -10.95
CA TRP A 46 -5.22 4.38 -11.84
C TRP A 46 -5.62 5.79 -11.40
N GLU A 47 -6.91 6.00 -11.14
CA GLU A 47 -7.49 7.27 -10.75
C GLU A 47 -6.94 7.75 -9.39
N GLY A 48 -6.78 6.84 -8.43
CA GLY A 48 -6.16 7.12 -7.14
C GLY A 48 -4.68 7.50 -7.25
N ILE A 49 -3.92 6.84 -8.14
CA ILE A 49 -2.52 7.18 -8.42
C ILE A 49 -2.40 8.54 -9.11
N ARG A 50 -3.32 8.88 -10.03
CA ARG A 50 -3.37 10.22 -10.65
C ARG A 50 -3.78 11.30 -9.66
N ALA A 51 -4.72 11.02 -8.77
CA ALA A 51 -5.08 11.91 -7.67
C ALA A 51 -3.87 12.18 -6.76
N ALA A 52 -3.18 11.12 -6.33
CA ALA A 52 -1.99 11.26 -5.49
C ALA A 52 -0.88 12.07 -6.17
N GLY A 53 -0.58 11.80 -7.44
CA GLY A 53 0.44 12.57 -8.18
C GLY A 53 0.12 14.07 -8.28
N GLN A 54 -1.16 14.46 -8.25
CA GLN A 54 -1.57 15.87 -8.16
C GLN A 54 -1.41 16.41 -6.74
N LEU A 55 -1.86 15.66 -5.73
CA LEU A 55 -1.76 16.04 -4.31
C LEU A 55 -0.30 16.22 -3.86
N GLU A 56 0.63 15.39 -4.34
CA GLU A 56 2.05 15.52 -4.04
C GLU A 56 2.65 16.82 -4.57
N LYS A 57 2.22 17.28 -5.76
CA LYS A 57 2.62 18.59 -6.32
C LYS A 57 2.11 19.76 -5.46
N GLU A 58 1.06 19.56 -4.68
CA GLU A 58 0.50 20.51 -3.72
C GLU A 58 1.13 20.36 -2.31
N GLY A 59 2.11 19.47 -2.17
CA GLY A 59 2.77 19.16 -0.90
C GLY A 59 1.88 18.41 0.09
N ILE A 60 0.86 17.69 -0.39
CA ILE A 60 0.04 16.76 0.39
C ILE A 60 0.60 15.35 0.17
N ASN A 61 1.35 14.88 1.15
CA ASN A 61 1.99 13.57 1.08
C ASN A 61 0.94 12.45 1.12
N CYS A 62 1.08 11.47 0.23
CA CYS A 62 0.12 10.39 0.05
C CYS A 62 0.69 9.02 0.48
N ASN A 63 -0.23 8.11 0.86
CA ASN A 63 0.02 6.70 1.11
C ASN A 63 -0.86 5.87 0.15
N LEU A 64 -0.25 5.23 -0.85
CA LEU A 64 -1.00 4.44 -1.83
C LEU A 64 -1.13 3.00 -1.33
N THR A 65 -2.36 2.58 -1.03
CA THR A 65 -2.70 1.30 -0.40
C THR A 65 -3.43 0.36 -1.35
N LEU A 66 -3.76 -0.86 -0.91
CA LEU A 66 -4.38 -1.88 -1.76
C LEU A 66 -3.53 -2.14 -3.02
N LEU A 67 -2.22 -2.16 -2.82
CA LEU A 67 -1.23 -2.39 -3.87
C LEU A 67 -0.86 -3.87 -3.88
N PHE A 68 -1.16 -4.54 -4.99
CA PHE A 68 -1.03 -5.99 -5.17
C PHE A 68 -0.16 -6.35 -6.37
N SER A 69 -0.32 -5.64 -7.49
CA SER A 69 0.42 -5.87 -8.74
C SER A 69 1.67 -5.00 -8.86
N PHE A 70 2.63 -5.46 -9.65
CA PHE A 70 3.80 -4.68 -10.00
C PHE A 70 3.47 -3.40 -10.80
N ALA A 71 2.46 -3.46 -11.68
CA ALA A 71 1.99 -2.29 -12.44
C ALA A 71 1.58 -1.12 -11.53
N GLN A 72 0.88 -1.42 -10.42
CA GLN A 72 0.57 -0.42 -9.39
C GLN A 72 1.83 0.15 -8.74
N ALA A 73 2.80 -0.69 -8.38
CA ALA A 73 4.05 -0.23 -7.79
C ALA A 73 4.81 0.74 -8.72
N ARG A 74 4.99 0.36 -9.98
CA ARG A 74 5.67 1.20 -10.99
C ARG A 74 4.93 2.52 -11.20
N ALA A 75 3.63 2.48 -11.42
CA ALA A 75 2.83 3.69 -11.64
C ALA A 75 2.84 4.64 -10.43
N CYS A 76 2.81 4.10 -9.20
CA CYS A 76 2.97 4.90 -7.97
C CYS A 76 4.34 5.60 -7.91
N ALA A 77 5.42 4.86 -8.21
CA ALA A 77 6.78 5.40 -8.18
C ALA A 77 6.97 6.51 -9.22
N GLU A 78 6.45 6.32 -10.43
CA GLU A 78 6.47 7.30 -11.52
C GLU A 78 5.59 8.52 -11.25
N ALA A 79 4.53 8.36 -10.45
CA ALA A 79 3.71 9.47 -9.96
C ALA A 79 4.40 10.31 -8.87
N GLY A 80 5.53 9.85 -8.32
CA GLY A 80 6.27 10.54 -7.27
C GLY A 80 5.56 10.52 -5.92
N VAL A 81 4.78 9.48 -5.61
CA VAL A 81 4.08 9.39 -4.32
C VAL A 81 5.06 9.23 -3.17
N TYR A 82 4.73 9.78 -2.01
CA TYR A 82 5.59 9.75 -0.83
C TYR A 82 5.80 8.33 -0.30
N LEU A 83 4.73 7.52 -0.25
CA LEU A 83 4.78 6.18 0.32
C LEU A 83 3.78 5.23 -0.37
N ILE A 84 4.16 3.96 -0.49
CA ILE A 84 3.26 2.86 -0.88
C ILE A 84 3.12 1.83 0.24
N SER A 85 1.94 1.23 0.34
CA SER A 85 1.62 0.12 1.24
C SER A 85 1.28 -1.15 0.44
N PRO A 86 2.28 -1.90 -0.07
CA PRO A 86 2.06 -3.22 -0.68
C PRO A 86 1.59 -4.23 0.37
N PHE A 87 0.54 -4.96 0.04
CA PHE A 87 -0.08 -5.91 0.98
C PHE A 87 0.55 -7.29 0.86
N VAL A 88 0.95 -7.88 1.98
CA VAL A 88 1.58 -9.21 2.03
C VAL A 88 0.54 -10.29 2.26
N GLY A 89 -0.16 -10.22 3.39
CA GLY A 89 -1.04 -11.29 3.85
C GLY A 89 -2.30 -11.49 3.01
N ARG A 90 -2.84 -10.42 2.37
CA ARG A 90 -3.97 -10.60 1.44
C ARG A 90 -3.58 -11.31 0.15
N ILE A 91 -2.31 -11.19 -0.28
CA ILE A 91 -1.77 -11.98 -1.39
C ILE A 91 -1.66 -13.43 -0.94
N TYR A 92 -1.06 -13.68 0.23
CA TYR A 92 -1.01 -15.02 0.83
C TYR A 92 -2.40 -15.67 0.92
N ASP A 93 -3.42 -14.97 1.43
CA ASP A 93 -4.78 -15.52 1.55
C ASP A 93 -5.35 -15.98 0.20
N TRP A 94 -5.12 -15.21 -0.87
CA TRP A 94 -5.65 -15.52 -2.20
C TRP A 94 -5.06 -16.81 -2.76
N TYR A 95 -3.75 -16.98 -2.62
CA TYR A 95 -3.03 -18.18 -3.06
C TYR A 95 -3.33 -19.37 -2.16
N GLN A 96 -3.36 -19.18 -0.84
CA GLN A 96 -3.66 -20.24 0.12
C GLN A 96 -5.04 -20.86 -0.12
N ALA A 97 -6.04 -20.07 -0.56
CA ALA A 97 -7.37 -20.58 -0.87
C ALA A 97 -7.46 -21.44 -2.15
N ARG A 98 -6.42 -21.43 -3.00
CA ARG A 98 -6.42 -22.08 -4.32
C ARG A 98 -5.34 -23.15 -4.45
N SER A 99 -4.13 -22.82 -4.01
CA SER A 99 -2.96 -23.69 -4.01
C SER A 99 -2.22 -23.50 -2.68
N PRO A 100 -2.67 -24.16 -1.61
CA PRO A 100 -2.04 -24.14 -0.30
C PRO A 100 -0.53 -24.39 -0.37
N LEU A 101 0.25 -23.61 0.39
CA LEU A 101 1.67 -23.86 0.57
C LEU A 101 1.89 -24.76 1.79
N GLU A 102 2.03 -26.07 1.56
CA GLU A 102 2.25 -27.06 2.63
C GLU A 102 3.47 -27.95 2.36
N PRO A 103 4.50 -27.94 3.24
CA PRO A 103 4.64 -27.08 4.42
C PRO A 103 4.82 -25.59 4.03
N TYR A 104 4.44 -24.68 4.93
CA TYR A 104 4.65 -23.25 4.69
C TYR A 104 6.14 -22.90 4.70
N VAL A 105 6.62 -22.33 3.60
CA VAL A 105 7.99 -21.82 3.44
C VAL A 105 7.93 -20.32 3.17
N VAL A 106 8.45 -19.51 4.09
CA VAL A 106 8.35 -18.04 3.98
C VAL A 106 9.02 -17.45 2.74
N GLU A 107 10.10 -18.09 2.28
CA GLU A 107 10.80 -17.70 1.06
C GLU A 107 9.96 -17.95 -0.21
N GLU A 108 8.92 -18.77 -0.10
CA GLU A 108 7.98 -19.06 -1.16
C GLU A 108 6.69 -18.23 -1.08
N ASP A 109 6.46 -17.50 0.02
CA ASP A 109 5.27 -16.69 0.25
C ASP A 109 5.11 -15.62 -0.87
N PRO A 110 3.98 -15.63 -1.61
CA PRO A 110 3.80 -14.75 -2.76
C PRO A 110 3.71 -13.27 -2.37
N GLY A 111 3.22 -12.96 -1.17
CA GLY A 111 3.19 -11.60 -0.64
C GLY A 111 4.59 -11.08 -0.29
N VAL A 112 5.41 -11.93 0.33
CA VAL A 112 6.82 -11.60 0.63
C VAL A 112 7.57 -11.37 -0.68
N LYS A 113 7.47 -12.29 -1.65
CA LYS A 113 8.08 -12.14 -2.99
C LYS A 113 7.66 -10.85 -3.67
N SER A 114 6.37 -10.51 -3.63
CA SER A 114 5.85 -9.26 -4.21
C SER A 114 6.53 -8.02 -3.61
N VAL A 115 6.60 -7.91 -2.28
CA VAL A 115 7.26 -6.76 -1.63
C VAL A 115 8.76 -6.70 -1.93
N ARG A 116 9.46 -7.85 -1.97
CA ARG A 116 10.89 -7.90 -2.31
C ARG A 116 11.15 -7.38 -3.72
N ASN A 117 10.38 -7.86 -4.70
CA ASN A 117 10.50 -7.43 -6.08
C ASN A 117 10.24 -5.91 -6.23
N ILE A 118 9.23 -5.39 -5.53
CA ILE A 118 8.92 -3.96 -5.51
C ILE A 118 10.07 -3.17 -4.89
N TYR A 119 10.57 -3.60 -3.73
CA TYR A 119 11.67 -2.95 -3.04
C TYR A 119 12.91 -2.87 -3.92
N ASP A 120 13.32 -3.99 -4.51
CA ASP A 120 14.49 -4.08 -5.37
C ASP A 120 14.35 -3.15 -6.57
N TYR A 121 13.21 -3.18 -7.27
CA TYR A 121 12.93 -2.27 -8.39
C TYR A 121 13.05 -0.81 -7.99
N PHE A 122 12.51 -0.43 -6.82
CA PHE A 122 12.54 0.94 -6.33
C PHE A 122 13.96 1.41 -6.05
N LYS A 123 14.78 0.57 -5.38
CA LYS A 123 16.16 0.93 -5.06
C LYS A 123 17.04 0.98 -6.31
N GLN A 124 16.90 -0.01 -7.18
CA GLN A 124 17.61 -0.10 -8.46
C GLN A 124 17.37 1.10 -9.38
N HIS A 125 16.16 1.67 -9.37
CA HIS A 125 15.79 2.81 -10.22
C HIS A 125 15.79 4.16 -9.48
N ARG A 126 16.29 4.18 -8.23
CA ARG A 126 16.36 5.38 -7.36
C ARG A 126 15.01 6.07 -7.20
N TYR A 127 13.94 5.32 -7.00
CA TYR A 127 12.67 5.92 -6.59
C TYR A 127 12.71 6.24 -5.09
N GLU A 128 12.38 7.48 -4.74
CA GLU A 128 12.38 7.99 -3.35
C GLU A 128 11.13 7.57 -2.57
N THR A 129 10.11 7.05 -3.26
CA THR A 129 8.90 6.54 -2.64
C THR A 129 9.24 5.47 -1.60
N ILE A 130 8.73 5.66 -0.38
CA ILE A 130 8.95 4.74 0.73
C ILE A 130 8.16 3.45 0.50
N VAL A 131 8.83 2.29 0.61
CA VAL A 131 8.16 0.98 0.57
C VAL A 131 7.80 0.55 1.99
N MET A 132 6.50 0.54 2.31
CA MET A 132 5.98 0.12 3.61
C MET A 132 5.17 -1.17 3.53
N GLY A 133 5.79 -2.33 3.77
CA GLY A 133 5.07 -3.61 3.78
C GLY A 133 3.90 -3.60 4.79
N ALA A 134 2.75 -4.11 4.39
CA ALA A 134 1.51 -4.04 5.16
C ALA A 134 0.69 -5.34 5.13
N SER A 135 -0.31 -5.43 6.02
CA SER A 135 -1.30 -6.53 6.06
C SER A 135 -0.71 -7.92 6.31
N PHE A 136 0.15 -8.09 7.30
CA PHE A 136 0.74 -9.38 7.66
C PHE A 136 -0.26 -10.39 8.25
N ARG A 137 -0.01 -11.69 8.08
CA ARG A 137 -0.72 -12.79 8.75
C ARG A 137 0.09 -13.46 9.84
N ARG A 138 1.42 -13.37 9.78
CA ARG A 138 2.33 -14.07 10.68
C ARG A 138 3.67 -13.38 10.80
N THR A 139 4.40 -13.65 11.89
CA THR A 139 5.69 -13.00 12.17
C THR A 139 6.77 -13.35 11.16
N GLU A 140 6.74 -14.54 10.57
CA GLU A 140 7.71 -15.00 9.57
C GLU A 140 7.73 -14.06 8.36
N GLN A 141 6.56 -13.62 7.88
CA GLN A 141 6.46 -12.67 6.76
C GLN A 141 7.13 -11.32 7.08
N ILE A 142 7.03 -10.87 8.33
CA ILE A 142 7.63 -9.62 8.80
C ILE A 142 9.15 -9.77 8.86
N LEU A 143 9.62 -10.86 9.49
CA LEU A 143 11.04 -11.18 9.62
C LEU A 143 11.72 -11.39 8.26
N ALA A 144 10.98 -11.90 7.27
CA ALA A 144 11.46 -12.07 5.90
C ALA A 144 11.64 -10.75 5.12
N LEU A 145 11.10 -9.63 5.63
CA LEU A 145 11.16 -8.29 5.05
C LEU A 145 11.94 -7.29 5.92
N THR A 146 12.71 -7.75 6.89
CA THR A 146 13.57 -6.90 7.72
C THR A 146 14.56 -6.13 6.84
N GLY A 147 14.62 -4.81 7.00
CA GLY A 147 15.40 -3.92 6.13
C GLY A 147 14.58 -3.21 5.05
N CYS A 148 13.28 -3.56 4.89
CA CYS A 148 12.32 -2.71 4.17
C CYS A 148 12.29 -1.31 4.82
N ASP A 149 11.96 -0.26 4.04
CA ASP A 149 12.03 1.12 4.54
C ASP A 149 11.14 1.32 5.78
N ARG A 150 9.94 0.74 5.75
CA ARG A 150 9.01 0.64 6.88
C ARG A 150 8.21 -0.65 6.81
N LEU A 151 7.63 -1.07 7.94
CA LEU A 151 6.63 -2.12 8.02
C LEU A 151 5.51 -1.65 8.95
N THR A 152 4.25 -1.79 8.54
CA THR A 152 3.09 -1.52 9.41
C THR A 152 2.49 -2.83 9.90
N ILE A 153 2.49 -3.02 11.22
CA ILE A 153 2.27 -4.31 11.87
C ILE A 153 1.10 -4.16 12.85
N SER A 154 0.21 -5.15 12.88
CA SER A 154 -0.93 -5.16 13.82
C SER A 154 -0.45 -5.33 15.27
N PRO A 155 -1.20 -4.83 16.27
CA PRO A 155 -0.83 -4.99 17.67
C PRO A 155 -0.58 -6.44 18.10
N ASN A 156 -1.36 -7.39 17.57
CA ASN A 156 -1.19 -8.82 17.88
C ASN A 156 0.17 -9.34 17.41
N LEU A 157 0.55 -9.07 16.16
CA LEU A 157 1.84 -9.50 15.62
C LEU A 157 3.02 -8.74 16.27
N LEU A 158 2.81 -7.48 16.67
CA LEU A 158 3.81 -6.75 17.46
C LEU A 158 4.04 -7.40 18.84
N LYS A 159 2.98 -7.89 19.49
CA LYS A 159 3.08 -8.62 20.75
C LYS A 159 3.86 -9.93 20.56
N GLU A 160 3.51 -10.72 19.54
CA GLU A 160 4.22 -11.96 19.21
C GLU A 160 5.72 -11.69 18.93
N LEU A 161 6.05 -10.63 18.17
CA LEU A 161 7.43 -10.25 17.91
C LEU A 161 8.18 -9.82 19.17
N LYS A 162 7.51 -9.16 20.12
CA LYS A 162 8.11 -8.71 21.38
C LYS A 162 8.45 -9.90 22.30
N GLU A 163 7.73 -11.00 22.18
CA GLU A 163 7.93 -12.22 22.98
C GLU A 163 9.03 -13.13 22.41
N LYS A 164 9.55 -12.83 21.22
CA LYS A 164 10.64 -13.57 20.56
C LYS A 164 12.01 -13.03 20.97
N GLU A 165 12.95 -13.93 21.26
CA GLU A 165 14.33 -13.61 21.64
C GLU A 165 15.35 -13.94 20.55
N GLU A 166 14.91 -14.56 19.45
CA GLU A 166 15.81 -14.94 18.37
C GLU A 166 16.44 -13.70 17.69
N PRO A 167 17.74 -13.75 17.34
CA PRO A 167 18.38 -12.67 16.61
C PRO A 167 17.67 -12.36 15.29
N VAL A 168 17.32 -11.08 15.08
CA VAL A 168 16.72 -10.62 13.83
C VAL A 168 17.81 -10.36 12.79
N ILE A 169 17.81 -11.17 11.73
CA ILE A 169 18.72 -11.02 10.59
C ILE A 169 18.08 -10.09 9.56
N ARG A 170 18.79 -9.05 9.12
CA ARG A 170 18.37 -8.18 8.02
C ARG A 170 18.31 -8.97 6.71
N LYS A 171 17.17 -8.91 6.01
CA LYS A 171 16.94 -9.61 4.74
C LYS A 171 17.03 -8.71 3.51
N LEU A 172 16.49 -7.49 3.59
CA LEU A 172 16.51 -6.53 2.49
C LEU A 172 17.67 -5.55 2.63
N VAL A 173 18.53 -5.56 1.63
CA VAL A 173 19.67 -4.67 1.49
C VAL A 173 19.53 -3.99 0.12
N PRO A 174 19.63 -2.65 0.05
CA PRO A 174 19.57 -1.95 -1.23
C PRO A 174 20.59 -2.51 -2.22
N SER A 175 20.17 -2.75 -3.47
CA SER A 175 21.07 -3.21 -4.52
C SER A 175 22.18 -2.19 -4.76
N SER A 176 23.40 -2.67 -5.01
CA SER A 176 24.51 -1.86 -5.52
C SER A 176 24.37 -1.56 -7.01
N GLN A 177 23.53 -2.32 -7.73
CA GLN A 177 23.27 -2.12 -9.14
C GLN A 177 22.20 -1.04 -9.34
N MET A 178 22.47 -0.15 -10.28
CA MET A 178 21.61 0.99 -10.58
C MET A 178 21.23 1.00 -12.05
N PHE A 179 19.97 1.31 -12.33
CA PHE A 179 19.43 1.43 -13.67
C PHE A 179 18.83 2.82 -13.90
N HIS A 180 18.68 3.18 -15.18
CA HIS A 180 17.92 4.35 -15.57
C HIS A 180 16.43 4.06 -15.42
N ARG A 181 15.66 5.06 -14.97
CA ARG A 181 14.20 4.94 -14.93
C ARG A 181 13.67 4.71 -16.35
N PRO A 182 12.76 3.74 -16.55
CA PRO A 182 12.14 3.53 -17.86
C PRO A 182 11.23 4.70 -18.22
N THR A 183 10.76 4.71 -19.47
CA THR A 183 9.68 5.61 -19.88
C THR A 183 8.46 5.43 -18.97
N PRO A 184 7.80 6.51 -18.53
CA PRO A 184 6.60 6.40 -17.71
C PRO A 184 5.51 5.55 -18.37
N MET A 185 4.89 4.69 -17.57
CA MET A 185 3.80 3.82 -17.96
C MET A 185 2.58 4.63 -18.40
N THR A 186 2.02 4.28 -19.55
CA THR A 186 0.74 4.78 -20.03
C THR A 186 -0.43 4.12 -19.29
N GLU A 187 -1.62 4.72 -19.36
CA GLU A 187 -2.82 4.11 -18.77
C GLU A 187 -3.14 2.75 -19.40
N ALA A 188 -2.94 2.60 -20.71
CA ALA A 188 -3.20 1.36 -21.42
C ALA A 188 -2.28 0.23 -20.93
N GLU A 189 -0.98 0.51 -20.78
CA GLU A 189 0.00 -0.44 -20.22
C GLU A 189 -0.33 -0.78 -18.77
N PHE A 190 -0.67 0.21 -17.94
CA PHE A 190 -1.09 -0.03 -16.56
C PHE A 190 -2.29 -0.98 -16.49
N ARG A 191 -3.35 -0.67 -17.25
CA ARG A 191 -4.56 -1.48 -17.25
C ARG A 191 -4.27 -2.87 -17.79
N TRP A 192 -3.48 -3.00 -18.85
CA TRP A 192 -3.10 -4.30 -19.40
C TRP A 192 -2.31 -5.14 -18.39
N GLU A 193 -1.19 -4.62 -17.88
CA GLU A 193 -0.31 -5.34 -16.95
C GLU A 193 -1.02 -5.68 -15.63
N HIS A 194 -1.83 -4.76 -15.08
CA HIS A 194 -2.62 -5.05 -13.88
C HIS A 194 -3.61 -6.20 -14.12
N ASN A 195 -4.27 -6.23 -15.28
CA ASN A 195 -5.25 -7.27 -15.61
C ASN A 195 -4.63 -8.63 -15.94
N GLN A 196 -3.30 -8.72 -16.16
CA GLN A 196 -2.61 -10.02 -16.25
C GLN A 196 -2.49 -10.72 -14.89
N ASP A 197 -2.64 -10.00 -13.78
CA ASP A 197 -2.58 -10.54 -12.42
C ASP A 197 -3.99 -10.69 -11.84
N ALA A 198 -4.57 -11.89 -12.00
CA ALA A 198 -5.91 -12.20 -11.49
C ALA A 198 -6.05 -11.95 -9.98
N MET A 199 -4.99 -12.24 -9.20
CA MET A 199 -4.98 -12.00 -7.76
C MET A 199 -5.10 -10.50 -7.47
N ALA A 200 -4.31 -9.68 -8.17
CA ALA A 200 -4.32 -8.24 -7.97
C ALA A 200 -5.67 -7.60 -8.35
N VAL A 201 -6.27 -8.02 -9.47
CA VAL A 201 -7.59 -7.53 -9.91
C VAL A 201 -8.66 -7.84 -8.88
N GLU A 202 -8.73 -9.08 -8.42
CA GLU A 202 -9.71 -9.52 -7.43
C GLU A 202 -9.51 -8.82 -6.09
N LYS A 203 -8.27 -8.77 -5.58
CA LYS A 203 -7.96 -8.22 -4.25
C LYS A 203 -8.05 -6.70 -4.17
N LEU A 204 -7.72 -5.97 -5.26
CA LEU A 204 -7.98 -4.54 -5.33
C LEU A 204 -9.48 -4.25 -5.22
N SER A 205 -10.26 -4.91 -6.07
CA SER A 205 -11.71 -4.70 -6.12
C SER A 205 -12.40 -5.13 -4.82
N GLU A 206 -12.01 -6.28 -4.25
CA GLU A 206 -12.49 -6.74 -2.94
C GLU A 206 -12.14 -5.75 -1.84
N GLY A 207 -10.90 -5.26 -1.80
CA GLY A 207 -10.44 -4.32 -0.78
C GLY A 207 -11.26 -3.04 -0.76
N ILE A 208 -11.51 -2.45 -1.94
CA ILE A 208 -12.34 -1.25 -2.08
C ILE A 208 -13.77 -1.52 -1.59
N ARG A 209 -14.38 -2.66 -1.99
CA ARG A 209 -15.74 -3.02 -1.56
C ARG A 209 -15.84 -3.17 -0.04
N LEU A 210 -14.88 -3.83 0.60
CA LEU A 210 -14.87 -4.02 2.04
C LEU A 210 -14.74 -2.69 2.79
N PHE A 211 -13.86 -1.80 2.36
CA PHE A 211 -13.76 -0.46 2.97
C PHE A 211 -15.02 0.38 2.76
N ALA A 212 -15.68 0.28 1.60
CA ALA A 212 -16.96 0.95 1.37
C ALA A 212 -18.10 0.39 2.24
N VAL A 213 -18.08 -0.92 2.56
CA VAL A 213 -19.01 -1.53 3.52
C VAL A 213 -18.79 -0.97 4.91
N ASP A 214 -17.54 -0.87 5.36
CA ASP A 214 -17.23 -0.36 6.69
C ASP A 214 -17.53 1.14 6.81
N GLN A 215 -17.35 1.92 5.74
CA GLN A 215 -17.77 3.32 5.69
C GLN A 215 -19.29 3.46 5.89
N ARG A 216 -20.11 2.63 5.24
CA ARG A 216 -21.57 2.65 5.45
C ARG A 216 -21.95 2.29 6.88
N LYS A 217 -21.33 1.27 7.46
CA LYS A 217 -21.57 0.90 8.88
C LYS A 217 -21.23 2.06 9.83
N LEU A 218 -20.15 2.80 9.54
CA LEU A 218 -19.80 3.99 10.32
C LEU A 218 -20.86 5.08 10.17
N GLU A 219 -21.34 5.33 8.95
CA GLU A 219 -22.40 6.30 8.68
C GLU A 219 -23.72 5.93 9.39
N ASP A 220 -24.12 4.66 9.36
CA ASP A 220 -25.30 4.15 10.08
C ASP A 220 -25.17 4.37 11.60
N LEU A 221 -23.98 4.10 12.16
CA LEU A 221 -23.70 4.32 13.58
C LEU A 221 -23.74 5.80 13.97
N LEU A 222 -23.28 6.70 13.10
CA LEU A 222 -23.32 8.14 13.32
C LEU A 222 -24.76 8.66 13.19
N ALA A 223 -25.51 8.21 12.18
CA ALA A 223 -26.91 8.59 11.99
C ALA A 223 -27.79 8.18 13.18
N ALA A 224 -27.53 7.03 13.79
CA ALA A 224 -28.22 6.60 15.01
C ALA A 224 -27.94 7.46 16.26
N LYS A 225 -26.99 8.40 16.18
CA LYS A 225 -26.59 9.31 17.28
C LYS A 225 -26.94 10.78 17.01
N LEU A 226 -27.48 11.10 15.83
CA LEU A 226 -27.97 12.42 15.45
C LEU A 226 -29.47 12.52 15.76
#